data_AF-A0A921K040-F1
#
_entry.id   AF-A0A921K040-F1
#
_cell.length_a   1.000
_cell.length_b   1.000
_cell.length_c   1.000
_cell.angle_alpha   90.00
_cell.angle_beta   90.00
_cell.angle_gamma   90.00
#
_symmetry.space_group_name_H-M   'P 1'
#
loop_
_entity.id
_entity.type
_entity.pdbx_description
1 polymer ?
#
loop_
_entity_poly.entity_id
_entity_poly.type
_entity_poly.pdbx_seq_one_letter_code
_entity_poly.pdbx_strand_id
1 'polypeptide(L)'
;MLILASISLSKQWISILSLIISITSGIASVIAIMSFFKNKAELIIFTDKSKNSWTPITEGEITFTGENGKTQSLPSGVLFHYQFLNPSPHDIAFFNLHFNSDGRICEFFSDRSVGYATKKPTFIHHDLINTAELYFPHETQGTFPANSFTPLYCFVSSEELAGSDHGTVIIQYAIREFPYIGKKHHFRTFKHRVDLKNWRELEQSKKEIMKKLTQTEQIPEKSTIKHPHPRKKKK
;
A
#
# COMPACT_ATOMS: atom_id res chain seq x y z
N MET A 1 -58.74 -54.68 -9.85
CA MET A 1 -57.74 -54.65 -8.77
C MET A 1 -56.34 -54.29 -9.27
N LEU A 2 -55.87 -54.83 -10.40
CA LEU A 2 -54.53 -54.54 -10.97
C LEU A 2 -54.28 -53.07 -11.40
N ILE A 3 -55.31 -52.37 -11.92
CA ILE A 3 -55.17 -50.96 -12.38
C ILE A 3 -55.04 -49.97 -11.21
N LEU A 4 -55.70 -50.23 -10.08
CA LEU A 4 -55.58 -49.38 -8.88
C LEU A 4 -54.22 -49.56 -8.19
N ALA A 5 -53.67 -50.79 -8.23
CA ALA A 5 -52.34 -51.09 -7.71
C ALA A 5 -51.24 -50.41 -8.54
N SER A 6 -51.35 -50.38 -9.88
CA SER A 6 -50.38 -49.71 -10.75
C SER A 6 -50.39 -48.19 -10.61
N ILE A 7 -51.56 -47.57 -10.43
CA ILE A 7 -51.69 -46.12 -10.16
C ILE A 7 -51.17 -45.76 -8.76
N SER A 8 -51.35 -46.64 -7.77
CA SER A 8 -50.78 -46.45 -6.43
C SER A 8 -49.25 -46.55 -6.44
N LEU A 9 -48.70 -47.52 -7.19
CA LEU A 9 -47.25 -47.67 -7.38
C LEU A 9 -46.66 -46.44 -8.09
N SER A 10 -47.32 -45.93 -9.13
CA SER A 10 -46.81 -44.76 -9.87
C SER A 10 -46.80 -43.50 -9.01
N LYS A 11 -47.83 -43.28 -8.16
CA LYS A 11 -47.87 -42.15 -7.22
C LYS A 11 -46.79 -42.26 -6.14
N GLN A 12 -46.52 -43.46 -5.62
CA GLN A 12 -45.43 -43.69 -4.67
C GLN A 12 -44.06 -43.42 -5.31
N TRP A 13 -43.84 -43.86 -6.54
CA TRP A 13 -42.61 -43.57 -7.29
C TRP A 13 -42.40 -42.08 -7.55
N ILE A 14 -43.45 -41.35 -7.94
CA ILE A 14 -43.39 -39.89 -8.13
C ILE A 14 -43.06 -39.19 -6.80
N SER A 15 -43.68 -39.62 -5.70
CA SER A 15 -43.41 -39.07 -4.36
C SER A 15 -41.96 -39.31 -3.94
N ILE A 16 -41.44 -40.53 -4.13
CA ILE A 16 -40.05 -40.89 -3.81
C ILE A 16 -39.09 -40.06 -4.66
N LEU A 17 -39.36 -39.91 -5.96
CA LEU A 17 -38.55 -39.09 -6.87
C LEU A 17 -38.54 -37.62 -6.45
N SER A 18 -39.70 -37.06 -6.09
CA SER A 18 -39.82 -35.67 -5.62
C SER A 18 -39.05 -35.43 -4.31
N LEU A 19 -39.07 -36.41 -3.40
CA LEU A 19 -38.31 -36.37 -2.15
C LEU A 19 -36.80 -36.37 -2.43
N ILE A 20 -36.33 -37.23 -3.33
CA ILE A 20 -34.92 -37.29 -3.74
C ILE A 20 -34.49 -35.97 -4.37
N ILE A 21 -35.31 -35.39 -5.26
CA ILE A 21 -35.03 -34.08 -5.88
C ILE A 21 -34.99 -32.97 -4.82
N SER A 22 -35.91 -32.98 -3.84
CA SER A 22 -35.93 -31.99 -2.76
C SER A 22 -34.70 -32.08 -1.85
N ILE A 23 -34.27 -33.29 -1.50
CA ILE A 23 -33.09 -33.51 -0.65
C ILE A 23 -31.82 -33.11 -1.40
N THR A 24 -31.68 -33.55 -2.66
CA THR A 24 -30.48 -33.23 -3.47
C THR A 24 -30.38 -31.74 -3.77
N SER A 25 -31.49 -31.05 -4.08
CA SER A 25 -31.50 -29.59 -4.26
C SER A 25 -31.17 -28.84 -2.95
N GLY A 26 -31.67 -29.32 -1.81
CA GLY A 26 -31.31 -28.80 -0.49
C GLY A 26 -29.81 -28.90 -0.22
N ILE A 27 -29.21 -30.08 -0.39
CA ILE A 27 -27.77 -30.30 -0.20
C ILE A 27 -26.95 -29.44 -1.18
N ALA A 28 -27.34 -29.42 -2.45
CA ALA A 28 -26.67 -28.60 -3.47
C ALA A 28 -26.71 -27.11 -3.10
N SER A 29 -27.83 -26.61 -2.57
CA SER A 29 -27.95 -25.21 -2.14
C SER A 29 -27.03 -24.89 -0.97
N VAL A 30 -26.89 -25.77 0.02
CA VAL A 30 -25.97 -25.58 1.15
C VAL A 30 -24.52 -25.58 0.67
N ILE A 31 -24.15 -26.53 -0.20
CA ILE A 31 -22.81 -26.58 -0.80
C ILE A 31 -22.53 -25.31 -1.60
N ALA A 32 -23.50 -24.82 -2.39
CA ALA A 32 -23.36 -23.61 -3.17
C ALA A 32 -23.18 -22.37 -2.27
N ILE A 33 -23.96 -22.24 -1.20
CA ILE A 33 -23.84 -21.14 -0.23
C ILE A 33 -22.47 -21.19 0.46
N MET A 34 -22.04 -22.35 0.93
CA MET A 34 -20.73 -22.50 1.58
C MET A 34 -19.58 -22.22 0.60
N SER A 35 -19.68 -22.71 -0.64
CA SER A 35 -18.71 -22.45 -1.70
C SER A 35 -18.64 -20.96 -2.03
N PHE A 36 -19.80 -20.28 -2.09
CA PHE A 36 -19.86 -18.84 -2.29
C PHE A 36 -19.15 -18.08 -1.17
N PHE A 37 -19.40 -18.40 0.09
CA PHE A 37 -18.73 -17.74 1.22
C PHE A 37 -17.22 -18.02 1.25
N LYS A 38 -16.78 -19.24 0.92
CA LYS A 38 -15.35 -19.59 0.87
C LYS A 38 -14.59 -18.94 -0.29
N ASN A 39 -15.24 -18.75 -1.43
CA ASN A 39 -14.62 -18.18 -2.64
C ASN A 39 -14.89 -16.68 -2.80
N LYS A 40 -15.59 -16.06 -1.83
CA LYS A 40 -15.88 -14.64 -1.88
C LYS A 40 -14.59 -13.85 -1.72
N ALA A 41 -14.27 -13.02 -2.71
CA ALA A 41 -13.17 -12.10 -2.61
C ALA A 41 -13.43 -11.05 -1.51
N GLU A 42 -12.50 -10.94 -0.59
CA GLU A 42 -12.46 -9.96 0.50
C GLU A 42 -11.07 -9.34 0.59
N LEU A 43 -11.03 -8.05 0.92
CA LEU A 43 -9.80 -7.32 1.20
C LEU A 43 -10.01 -6.55 2.49
N ILE A 44 -9.23 -6.89 3.51
CA ILE A 44 -9.27 -6.28 4.83
C ILE A 44 -8.15 -5.24 4.87
N ILE A 45 -8.48 -4.03 5.31
CA ILE A 45 -7.57 -2.90 5.35
C ILE A 45 -7.27 -2.57 6.80
N PHE A 46 -6.02 -2.75 7.20
CA PHE A 46 -5.52 -2.35 8.51
C PHE A 46 -5.05 -0.91 8.41
N THR A 47 -5.90 0.02 8.86
CA THR A 47 -5.55 1.42 8.96
C THR A 47 -6.14 1.98 10.26
N ASP A 48 -5.30 2.61 11.07
CA ASP A 48 -5.76 3.38 12.21
C ASP A 48 -6.22 4.74 11.68
N LYS A 49 -7.50 4.84 11.31
CA LYS A 49 -8.11 6.08 10.78
C LYS A 49 -8.08 7.25 11.78
N SER A 50 -7.73 6.99 13.04
CA SER A 50 -7.67 7.99 14.11
C SER A 50 -6.28 8.56 14.37
N LYS A 51 -5.23 7.95 13.80
CA LYS A 51 -3.85 8.44 13.92
C LYS A 51 -3.38 9.03 12.60
N ASN A 52 -2.47 10.00 12.66
CA ASN A 52 -1.78 10.52 11.48
C ASN A 52 -1.18 9.35 10.70
N SER A 53 -1.82 9.00 9.58
CA SER A 53 -1.47 7.83 8.76
C SER A 53 -0.37 8.16 7.75
N TRP A 54 0.42 9.19 8.06
CA TRP A 54 1.39 9.78 7.15
C TRP A 54 2.60 10.30 7.91
N THR A 55 3.74 10.28 7.24
CA THR A 55 5.03 10.73 7.76
C THR A 55 5.60 11.78 6.81
N PRO A 56 6.02 12.96 7.31
CA PRO A 56 6.76 13.91 6.49
C PRO A 56 8.14 13.34 6.17
N ILE A 57 8.51 13.41 4.89
CA ILE A 57 9.80 12.99 4.36
C ILE A 57 10.53 14.22 3.87
N THR A 58 11.77 14.40 4.31
CA THR A 58 12.65 15.44 3.76
C THR A 58 13.57 14.86 2.69
N GLU A 59 13.95 15.68 1.72
CA GLU A 59 14.95 15.31 0.72
C GLU A 59 16.21 14.70 1.37
N GLY A 60 16.63 13.55 0.86
CA GLY A 60 17.77 12.79 1.39
C GLY A 60 17.40 11.66 2.34
N GLU A 61 16.18 11.62 2.88
CA GLU A 61 15.75 10.53 3.76
C GLU A 61 15.37 9.28 3.00
N ILE A 62 14.81 9.40 1.79
CA ILE A 62 14.57 8.24 0.93
C ILE A 62 15.55 8.32 -0.23
N THR A 63 16.35 7.26 -0.39
CA THR A 63 17.40 7.18 -1.41
C THR A 63 17.26 5.91 -2.23
N PHE A 64 17.79 5.93 -3.45
CA PHE A 64 17.90 4.76 -4.33
C PHE A 64 19.21 4.82 -5.12
N THR A 65 19.71 3.66 -5.52
CA THR A 65 20.96 3.56 -6.30
C THR A 65 20.64 3.44 -7.80
N GLY A 66 21.19 4.35 -8.60
CA GLY A 66 21.08 4.29 -10.06
C GLY A 66 21.98 3.22 -10.67
N GLU A 67 21.75 2.86 -11.94
CA GLU A 67 22.60 1.90 -12.67
C GLU A 67 24.05 2.36 -12.80
N ASN A 68 24.30 3.67 -12.70
CA ASN A 68 25.64 4.28 -12.67
C ASN A 68 26.35 4.15 -11.30
N GLY A 69 25.75 3.47 -10.33
CA GLY A 69 26.27 3.33 -8.97
C GLY A 69 26.14 4.59 -8.10
N LYS A 70 25.53 5.67 -8.61
CA LYS A 70 25.30 6.90 -7.84
C LYS A 70 24.01 6.80 -7.05
N THR A 71 24.09 7.12 -5.76
CA THR A 71 22.93 7.32 -4.90
C THR A 71 22.21 8.60 -5.29
N GLN A 72 20.90 8.51 -5.48
CA GLN A 72 19.99 9.62 -5.70
C GLN A 72 18.95 9.65 -4.58
N SER A 73 18.41 10.83 -4.31
CA SER A 73 17.41 11.04 -3.27
C SER A 73 16.05 11.36 -3.89
N LEU A 74 14.98 10.90 -3.26
CA LEU A 74 13.65 11.41 -3.55
C LEU A 74 13.51 12.84 -3.02
N PRO A 75 12.66 13.67 -3.66
CA PRO A 75 12.34 15.00 -3.15
C PRO A 75 11.65 14.91 -1.78
N SER A 76 11.52 16.05 -1.08
CA SER A 76 10.64 16.09 0.08
C SER A 76 9.19 15.75 -0.29
N GLY A 77 8.42 15.30 0.70
CA GLY A 77 7.00 15.01 0.51
C GLY A 77 6.38 14.29 1.70
N VAL A 78 5.34 13.51 1.41
CA VAL A 78 4.57 12.77 2.42
C VAL A 78 4.52 11.30 2.06
N LEU A 79 4.86 10.45 3.02
CA LEU A 79 4.79 9.00 2.92
C LEU A 79 3.59 8.46 3.69
N PHE A 80 2.76 7.67 3.02
CA PHE A 80 1.67 6.91 3.63
C PHE A 80 2.03 5.43 3.69
N HIS A 81 1.56 4.74 4.72
CA HIS A 81 1.70 3.30 4.86
C HIS A 81 0.35 2.65 5.12
N TYR A 82 -0.01 1.72 4.25
CA TYR A 82 -1.24 0.94 4.35
C TYR A 82 -0.94 -0.54 4.36
N GLN A 83 -1.76 -1.31 5.06
CA GLN A 83 -1.60 -2.75 5.18
C GLN A 83 -2.88 -3.45 4.74
N PHE A 84 -2.76 -4.33 3.76
CA PHE A 84 -3.88 -5.04 3.15
C PHE A 84 -3.74 -6.53 3.39
N LEU A 85 -4.77 -7.15 3.96
CA LEU A 85 -4.88 -8.60 4.04
C LEU A 85 -5.88 -9.06 2.98
N ASN A 86 -5.41 -9.92 2.09
CA ASN A 86 -6.26 -10.69 1.20
C ASN A 86 -6.40 -12.11 1.76
N PRO A 87 -7.46 -12.42 2.53
CA PRO A 87 -7.72 -13.78 3.01
C PRO A 87 -8.32 -14.69 1.93
N SER A 88 -8.57 -14.18 0.73
CA SER A 88 -9.25 -14.91 -0.34
C SER A 88 -8.31 -15.95 -0.98
N PRO A 89 -8.87 -17.05 -1.53
CA PRO A 89 -8.07 -18.04 -2.26
C PRO A 89 -7.60 -17.56 -3.65
N HIS A 90 -7.93 -16.33 -4.03
CA HIS A 90 -7.62 -15.75 -5.33
C HIS A 90 -6.99 -14.36 -5.18
N ASP A 91 -6.14 -14.01 -6.13
CA ASP A 91 -5.55 -12.69 -6.22
C ASP A 91 -6.63 -11.62 -6.47
N ILE A 92 -6.43 -10.43 -5.92
CA ILE A 92 -7.32 -9.30 -6.09
C ILE A 92 -6.57 -8.19 -6.81
N ALA A 93 -6.98 -7.88 -8.04
CA ALA A 93 -6.37 -6.79 -8.79
C ALA A 93 -6.77 -5.41 -8.23
N PHE A 94 -5.83 -4.49 -8.15
CA PHE A 94 -6.09 -3.06 -8.08
C PHE A 94 -5.64 -2.40 -9.37
N PHE A 95 -6.42 -1.45 -9.87
CA PHE A 95 -6.20 -0.84 -11.19
C PHE A 95 -6.08 0.69 -11.12
N ASN A 96 -6.12 1.24 -9.91
CA ASN A 96 -5.93 2.65 -9.68
C ASN A 96 -5.48 2.87 -8.24
N LEU A 97 -4.34 3.55 -8.07
CA LEU A 97 -3.75 3.97 -6.80
C LEU A 97 -3.25 5.40 -7.01
N HIS A 98 -3.92 6.37 -6.38
CA HIS A 98 -3.55 7.78 -6.51
C HIS A 98 -3.91 8.57 -5.26
N PHE A 99 -3.31 9.76 -5.17
CA PHE A 99 -3.69 10.78 -4.20
C PHE A 99 -4.53 11.84 -4.87
N ASN A 100 -5.60 12.28 -4.21
CA ASN A 100 -6.38 13.43 -4.66
C ASN A 100 -6.08 14.62 -3.74
N SER A 101 -5.43 15.63 -4.31
CA SER A 101 -5.07 16.89 -3.66
C SER A 101 -5.88 18.02 -4.29
N ASP A 102 -6.83 18.60 -3.55
CA ASP A 102 -7.68 19.70 -4.05
C ASP A 102 -8.32 19.47 -5.43
N GLY A 103 -8.78 18.24 -5.69
CA GLY A 103 -9.42 17.86 -6.96
C GLY A 103 -8.44 17.49 -8.07
N ARG A 104 -7.12 17.60 -7.84
CA ARG A 104 -6.08 17.12 -8.75
C ARG A 104 -5.69 15.69 -8.40
N ILE A 105 -5.55 14.86 -9.42
CA ILE A 105 -5.05 13.50 -9.29
C ILE A 105 -3.52 13.58 -9.34
N CYS A 106 -2.89 13.20 -8.23
CA CYS A 106 -1.44 13.07 -8.09
C CYS A 106 -1.10 11.58 -8.07
N GLU A 107 -0.18 11.16 -8.92
CA GLU A 107 0.32 9.79 -8.92
C GLU A 107 1.26 9.59 -7.73
N PHE A 108 1.13 8.44 -7.07
CA PHE A 108 2.14 8.03 -6.10
C PHE A 108 3.41 7.60 -6.82
N PHE A 109 4.56 7.80 -6.18
CA PHE A 109 5.81 7.22 -6.65
C PHE A 109 5.71 5.69 -6.69
N SER A 110 6.21 5.14 -7.79
CA SER A 110 6.33 3.72 -8.04
C SER A 110 7.76 3.42 -8.51
N ASP A 111 8.12 2.14 -8.64
CA ASP A 111 9.43 1.77 -9.21
C ASP A 111 9.66 2.43 -10.58
N ARG A 112 8.59 2.56 -11.38
CA ARG A 112 8.65 3.19 -12.69
C ARG A 112 8.92 4.69 -12.65
N SER A 113 8.57 5.38 -11.57
CA SER A 113 8.84 6.82 -11.42
C SER A 113 10.34 7.13 -11.48
N VAL A 114 11.19 6.18 -11.07
CA VAL A 114 12.66 6.28 -11.15
C VAL A 114 13.27 5.38 -12.25
N GLY A 115 12.43 4.88 -13.16
CA GLY A 115 12.85 4.00 -14.26
C GLY A 115 13.86 4.65 -15.23
N TYR A 116 13.96 5.98 -15.22
CA TYR A 116 14.99 6.72 -15.96
C TYR A 116 16.41 6.52 -15.39
N ALA A 117 16.53 6.12 -14.12
CA ALA A 117 17.79 5.97 -13.40
C ALA A 117 18.14 4.51 -13.10
N THR A 118 17.14 3.65 -12.83
CA THR A 118 17.35 2.22 -12.59
C THR A 118 16.11 1.41 -12.91
N LYS A 119 16.29 0.22 -13.51
CA LYS A 119 15.19 -0.71 -13.82
C LYS A 119 14.65 -1.46 -12.61
N LYS A 120 15.43 -1.54 -11.52
CA LYS A 120 15.09 -2.27 -10.29
C LYS A 120 15.52 -1.44 -9.09
N PRO A 121 14.79 -0.37 -8.76
CA PRO A 121 15.14 0.47 -7.63
C PRO A 121 14.98 -0.31 -6.32
N THR A 122 15.92 -0.11 -5.42
CA THR A 122 15.78 -0.44 -4.00
C THR A 122 15.75 0.88 -3.25
N PHE A 123 14.63 1.18 -2.59
CA PHE A 123 14.46 2.42 -1.84
C PHE A 123 14.86 2.20 -0.39
N ILE A 124 15.78 3.02 0.11
CA ILE A 124 16.25 2.97 1.50
C ILE A 124 15.78 4.24 2.18
N HIS A 125 14.99 4.08 3.24
CA HIS A 125 14.60 5.13 4.15
C HIS A 125 15.59 5.21 5.31
N HIS A 126 16.15 6.39 5.51
CA HIS A 126 17.04 6.76 6.58
C HIS A 126 16.27 7.60 7.59
N ASP A 127 15.87 6.99 8.68
CA ASP A 127 15.42 7.69 9.88
C ASP A 127 16.64 8.02 10.75
N LEU A 128 16.46 8.90 11.74
CA LEU A 128 17.51 9.39 12.64
C LEU A 128 18.32 8.28 13.33
N ILE A 129 17.73 7.10 13.48
CA ILE A 129 18.31 5.96 14.22
C ILE A 129 18.37 4.70 13.36
N ASN A 130 17.45 4.54 12.40
CA ASN A 130 17.24 3.28 11.69
C ASN A 130 17.27 3.48 10.19
N THR A 131 17.78 2.48 9.48
CA THR A 131 17.63 2.36 8.04
C THR A 131 16.70 1.19 7.72
N ALA A 132 15.77 1.41 6.81
CA ALA A 132 14.82 0.41 6.39
C ALA A 132 14.62 0.44 4.88
N GLU A 133 14.49 -0.73 4.27
CA GLU A 133 14.07 -0.84 2.87
C GLU A 133 12.57 -0.54 2.78
N LEU A 134 12.19 0.34 1.86
CA LEU A 134 10.81 0.63 1.51
C LEU A 134 10.46 -0.07 0.20
N TYR A 135 9.36 -0.82 0.22
CA TYR A 135 8.80 -1.44 -0.97
C TYR A 135 7.72 -0.54 -1.55
N PHE A 136 8.07 0.25 -2.55
CA PHE A 136 7.07 0.94 -3.37
C PHE A 136 6.42 -0.04 -4.36
N PRO A 137 5.18 0.20 -4.76
CA PRO A 137 4.56 -0.62 -5.79
C PRO A 137 5.29 -0.41 -7.12
N HIS A 138 5.26 -1.43 -7.97
CA HIS A 138 5.87 -1.32 -9.31
C HIS A 138 5.19 -0.24 -10.16
N GLU A 139 3.86 -0.17 -10.08
CA GLU A 139 2.97 0.77 -10.78
C GLU A 139 1.78 1.16 -9.89
N THR A 140 0.96 2.11 -10.36
CA THR A 140 -0.33 2.48 -9.75
C THR A 140 -1.42 1.40 -9.92
N GLN A 141 -1.08 0.26 -10.52
CA GLN A 141 -1.90 -0.94 -10.62
C GLN A 141 -1.09 -2.18 -10.23
N GLY A 142 -1.78 -3.26 -9.89
CA GLY A 142 -1.15 -4.51 -9.48
C GLY A 142 -2.14 -5.49 -8.88
N THR A 143 -1.61 -6.40 -8.05
CA THR A 143 -2.39 -7.45 -7.41
C THR A 143 -2.09 -7.50 -5.91
N PHE A 144 -3.12 -7.77 -5.12
CA PHE A 144 -3.00 -8.28 -3.76
C PHE A 144 -3.02 -9.82 -3.85
N PRO A 145 -1.89 -10.50 -3.63
CA PRO A 145 -1.83 -11.96 -3.78
C PRO A 145 -2.79 -12.69 -2.84
N ALA A 146 -3.27 -13.85 -3.25
CA ALA A 146 -4.12 -14.72 -2.42
C ALA A 146 -3.44 -15.07 -1.10
N ASN A 147 -4.21 -15.13 -0.01
CA ASN A 147 -3.75 -15.50 1.34
C ASN A 147 -2.51 -14.70 1.81
N SER A 148 -2.43 -13.42 1.46
CA SER A 148 -1.24 -12.62 1.72
C SER A 148 -1.55 -11.35 2.50
N PHE A 149 -0.52 -10.87 3.20
CA PHE A 149 -0.49 -9.57 3.83
C PHE A 149 0.46 -8.67 3.04
N THR A 150 -0.09 -7.66 2.38
CA THR A 150 0.64 -6.75 1.48
C THR A 150 0.74 -5.36 2.11
N PRO A 151 1.93 -4.91 2.52
CA PRO A 151 2.15 -3.50 2.82
C PRO A 151 2.24 -2.69 1.52
N LEU A 152 1.64 -1.50 1.52
CA LEU A 152 1.78 -0.51 0.46
C LEU A 152 2.30 0.79 1.04
N TYR A 153 3.52 1.14 0.66
CA TYR A 153 4.10 2.45 0.88
C TYR A 153 3.75 3.35 -0.31
N CYS A 154 3.15 4.49 -0.03
CA CYS A 154 2.67 5.42 -1.06
C CYS A 154 3.29 6.79 -0.79
N PHE A 155 4.14 7.28 -1.67
CA PHE A 155 4.84 8.56 -1.50
C PHE A 155 4.35 9.60 -2.51
N VAL A 156 4.07 10.82 -2.04
CA VAL A 156 3.70 11.99 -2.88
C VAL A 156 4.69 13.10 -2.59
N SER A 157 5.24 13.72 -3.63
CA SER A 157 6.19 14.83 -3.47
C SER A 157 5.49 16.11 -2.99
N SER A 158 6.26 16.99 -2.35
CA SER A 158 5.80 18.32 -1.95
C SER A 158 5.30 19.16 -3.13
N GLU A 159 5.86 18.93 -4.33
CA GLU A 159 5.45 19.59 -5.57
C GLU A 159 4.02 19.18 -5.97
N GLU A 160 3.75 17.87 -5.99
CA GLU A 160 2.44 17.30 -6.31
C GLU A 160 1.37 17.72 -5.29
N LEU A 161 1.73 17.80 -4.00
CA LEU A 161 0.82 18.27 -2.96
C LEU A 161 0.38 19.72 -3.15
N ALA A 162 1.16 20.54 -3.86
CA ALA A 162 0.90 21.96 -4.15
C ALA A 162 0.52 22.81 -2.92
N GLY A 163 0.84 22.34 -1.70
CA GLY A 163 0.48 23.02 -0.46
C GLY A 163 -0.90 22.73 0.09
N SER A 164 -1.61 21.76 -0.45
CA SER A 164 -2.84 21.30 0.16
C SER A 164 -2.59 20.85 1.61
N ASP A 165 -3.51 21.22 2.49
CA ASP A 165 -3.55 20.81 3.90
C ASP A 165 -4.43 19.57 4.10
N HIS A 166 -4.97 19.00 3.02
CA HIS A 166 -5.76 17.77 3.07
C HIS A 166 -5.69 17.00 1.76
N GLY A 167 -6.16 15.76 1.78
CA GLY A 167 -6.37 15.04 0.54
C GLY A 167 -6.98 13.68 0.78
N THR A 168 -7.06 12.89 -0.30
CA THR A 168 -7.65 11.56 -0.21
C THR A 168 -6.76 10.54 -0.91
N VAL A 169 -6.32 9.52 -0.19
CA VAL A 169 -5.75 8.31 -0.80
C VAL A 169 -6.89 7.49 -1.38
N ILE A 170 -6.77 7.13 -2.65
CA ILE A 170 -7.78 6.37 -3.37
C ILE A 170 -7.15 5.11 -3.95
N ILE A 171 -7.80 3.96 -3.68
CA ILE A 171 -7.46 2.67 -4.30
C ILE A 171 -8.72 2.05 -4.87
N GLN A 172 -8.71 1.66 -6.14
CA GLN A 172 -9.81 0.93 -6.78
C GLN A 172 -9.38 -0.50 -7.07
N TYR A 173 -10.19 -1.46 -6.61
CA TYR A 173 -9.84 -2.89 -6.64
C TYR A 173 -11.04 -3.77 -7.01
N ALA A 174 -10.75 -4.88 -7.69
CA ALA A 174 -11.70 -5.71 -8.43
C ALA A 174 -12.51 -6.68 -7.54
N ILE A 175 -13.10 -6.17 -6.45
CA ILE A 175 -14.09 -6.92 -5.66
C ILE A 175 -15.48 -6.42 -6.01
N ARG A 176 -16.38 -7.34 -6.35
CA ARG A 176 -17.76 -6.98 -6.66
C ARG A 176 -18.53 -6.54 -5.42
N GLU A 177 -19.39 -5.55 -5.59
CA GLU A 177 -20.31 -5.06 -4.57
C GLU A 177 -21.74 -5.51 -4.85
N PHE A 178 -22.54 -5.66 -3.79
CA PHE A 178 -23.97 -5.85 -3.94
C PHE A 178 -24.64 -4.48 -4.21
N PRO A 179 -25.62 -4.37 -5.13
CA PRO A 179 -26.14 -5.42 -6.02
C PRO A 179 -25.14 -5.80 -7.11
N TYR A 180 -24.96 -7.11 -7.39
CA TYR A 180 -23.96 -7.63 -8.34
C TYR A 180 -24.30 -7.38 -9.83
N ILE A 181 -25.03 -6.30 -10.12
CA ILE A 181 -25.58 -5.96 -11.43
C ILE A 181 -25.09 -4.56 -11.80
N GLY A 182 -24.53 -4.41 -12.99
CA GLY A 182 -24.12 -3.11 -13.53
C GLY A 182 -22.64 -2.78 -13.28
N LYS A 183 -22.04 -2.04 -14.21
CA LYS A 183 -20.59 -1.79 -14.30
C LYS A 183 -19.97 -1.21 -13.02
N LYS A 184 -20.70 -0.38 -12.28
CA LYS A 184 -20.24 0.27 -11.04
C LYS A 184 -20.03 -0.70 -9.88
N HIS A 185 -20.63 -1.89 -9.94
CA HIS A 185 -20.56 -2.89 -8.88
C HIS A 185 -19.49 -3.96 -9.15
N HIS A 186 -18.67 -3.78 -10.18
CA HIS A 186 -17.56 -4.70 -10.49
C HIS A 186 -16.31 -4.48 -9.64
N PHE A 187 -16.23 -3.35 -8.93
CA PHE A 187 -15.08 -2.96 -8.14
C PHE A 187 -15.50 -2.21 -6.87
N ARG A 188 -14.59 -2.14 -5.91
CA ARG A 188 -14.70 -1.29 -4.72
C ARG A 188 -13.72 -0.14 -4.80
N THR A 189 -14.02 0.93 -4.08
CA THR A 189 -13.09 2.04 -3.89
C THR A 189 -12.79 2.21 -2.41
N PHE A 190 -11.53 2.01 -2.03
CA PHE A 190 -11.02 2.50 -0.76
C PHE A 190 -10.75 3.99 -0.88
N LYS A 191 -11.24 4.76 0.09
CA LYS A 191 -10.99 6.19 0.23
C LYS A 191 -10.56 6.48 1.64
N HIS A 192 -9.39 7.07 1.82
CA HIS A 192 -8.93 7.57 3.10
C HIS A 192 -8.65 9.06 3.00
N ARG A 193 -9.50 9.85 3.65
CA ARG A 193 -9.27 11.29 3.80
C ARG A 193 -8.21 11.50 4.86
N VAL A 194 -7.19 12.26 4.51
CA VAL A 194 -6.06 12.59 5.38
C VAL A 194 -6.06 14.09 5.61
N ASP A 195 -5.91 14.48 6.86
CA ASP A 195 -5.62 15.86 7.25
C ASP A 195 -4.09 16.00 7.26
N LEU A 196 -3.58 16.86 6.39
CA LEU A 196 -2.16 17.18 6.25
C LEU A 196 -1.83 18.53 6.91
N LYS A 197 -2.67 19.08 7.81
CA LYS A 197 -2.33 20.32 8.52
C LYS A 197 -0.93 20.26 9.11
N ASN A 198 -0.21 21.37 8.95
CA ASN A 198 1.15 21.57 9.45
C ASN A 198 2.20 20.64 8.82
N TRP A 199 1.91 19.89 7.75
CA TRP A 199 2.89 18.99 7.13
C TRP A 199 4.17 19.72 6.71
N ARG A 200 4.03 20.95 6.19
CA ARG A 200 5.16 21.82 5.84
C ARG A 200 5.98 22.25 7.05
N GLU A 201 5.33 22.56 8.16
CA GLU A 201 6.02 22.94 9.41
C GLU A 201 6.78 21.74 9.97
N LEU A 202 6.20 20.55 9.91
CA LEU A 202 6.86 19.31 10.30
C LEU A 202 8.03 18.97 9.38
N GLU A 203 7.88 19.14 8.06
CA GLU A 203 8.97 18.99 7.09
C GLU A 203 10.13 19.94 7.43
N GLN A 204 9.84 21.22 7.64
CA GLN A 204 10.85 22.22 8.00
C GLN A 204 11.55 21.89 9.32
N SER A 205 10.78 21.54 10.35
CA SER A 205 11.31 21.13 11.65
C SER A 205 12.23 19.92 11.50
N LYS A 206 11.85 18.93 10.70
CA LYS A 206 12.67 17.74 10.45
C LYS A 206 13.95 18.08 9.70
N LYS A 207 13.87 18.95 8.69
CA LYS A 207 15.02 19.46 7.94
C LYS A 207 16.03 20.20 8.83
N GLU A 208 15.54 21.00 9.77
CA GLU A 208 16.39 21.69 10.76
C GLU A 208 17.08 20.72 11.72
N ILE A 209 16.37 19.71 12.20
CA ILE A 209 16.93 18.66 13.06
C ILE A 209 18.03 17.91 12.30
N MET A 210 17.74 17.46 11.08
CA MET A 210 18.72 16.77 10.24
C MET A 210 19.97 17.61 10.02
N LYS A 211 19.81 18.90 9.68
CA LYS A 211 20.94 19.82 9.49
C LYS A 211 21.79 19.97 10.75
N LYS A 212 21.18 20.09 11.93
CA LYS A 212 21.91 20.20 13.22
C LYS A 212 22.70 18.92 13.51
N LEU A 213 22.15 17.75 13.21
CA LEU A 213 22.82 16.47 13.42
C LEU A 213 24.01 16.30 12.49
N THR A 214 23.86 16.59 11.20
CA THR A 214 24.97 16.51 10.23
C THR A 214 26.09 17.52 10.52
N GLN A 215 25.77 18.69 11.08
CA GLN A 215 26.77 19.68 11.50
C GLN A 215 27.51 19.29 12.78
N THR A 216 26.87 18.55 13.69
CA THR A 216 27.47 18.11 14.95
C THR A 216 28.55 17.03 14.70
N GLU A 217 28.41 16.22 13.66
CA GLU A 217 29.44 15.26 13.22
C GLU A 217 30.65 15.92 12.52
N GLN A 218 30.53 17.19 12.09
CA GLN A 218 31.59 17.93 11.38
C GLN A 218 32.45 18.83 12.27
N ILE A 219 32.54 18.58 13.58
CA ILE A 219 33.57 19.24 14.42
C ILE A 219 34.92 18.59 14.08
N PRO A 220 35.89 19.30 13.46
CA PRO A 220 37.13 18.69 13.03
C PRO A 220 38.04 18.45 14.23
N GLU A 221 38.46 17.20 14.44
CA GLU A 221 39.73 16.91 15.11
C GLU A 221 40.89 17.45 14.26
N LYS A 222 41.22 18.73 14.43
CA LYS A 222 42.55 19.27 14.11
C LYS A 222 42.96 20.31 15.15
N SER A 223 43.38 19.84 16.32
CA SER A 223 44.41 20.56 17.07
C SER A 223 45.78 20.19 16.49
N THR A 224 46.18 20.89 15.43
CA THR A 224 47.58 20.86 14.98
C THR A 224 48.42 21.52 16.07
N ILE A 225 49.05 20.71 16.92
CA ILE A 225 50.06 21.17 17.87
C ILE A 225 51.22 21.72 17.04
N LYS A 226 51.32 23.05 16.93
CA LYS A 226 52.52 23.71 16.44
C LYS A 226 53.61 23.51 17.50
N HIS A 227 54.53 22.58 17.27
CA HIS A 227 55.76 22.52 18.05
C HIS A 227 56.53 23.83 17.90
N PRO A 228 56.95 24.49 18.99
CA PRO A 228 57.82 25.65 18.92
C PRO A 228 59.22 25.19 18.51
N HIS A 229 59.74 25.74 17.41
CA HIS A 229 61.16 25.61 17.06
C HIS A 229 62.03 26.22 18.19
N PRO A 230 63.03 25.49 18.73
CA PRO A 230 64.03 26.11 19.57
C PRO A 230 65.07 26.82 18.69
N ARG A 231 65.17 28.15 18.86
CA ARG A 231 66.25 28.96 18.29
C ARG A 231 67.54 28.79 19.12
N LYS A 232 68.60 28.39 18.41
CA LYS A 232 70.04 28.74 18.53
C LYS A 232 70.82 28.31 19.80
N LYS A 233 72.02 27.77 19.55
CA LYS A 233 73.28 28.45 19.95
C LYS A 233 74.42 28.11 18.98
N LYS A 234 75.04 29.16 18.44
CA LYS A 234 76.35 29.13 17.79
C LYS A 234 77.43 28.88 18.85
N LYS A 235 78.41 28.03 18.54
CA LYS A 235 79.81 28.16 18.97
C LYS A 235 80.66 27.83 17.76
#